data_AF-A0A9W9ZQ68-F1
#
_entry.id   AF-A0A9W9ZQ68-F1
#
_cell.length_a   1.000
_cell.length_b   1.000
_cell.length_c   1.000
_cell.angle_alpha   90.00
_cell.angle_beta   90.00
_cell.angle_gamma   90.00
#
_symmetry.space_group_name_H-M   'P 1'
#
loop_
_entity.id
_entity.type
_entity.pdbx_description
1 polymer ?
#
loop_
_entity_poly.entity_id
_entity_poly.type
_entity_poly.pdbx_seq_one_letter_code
_entity_poly.pdbx_strand_id
1 'polypeptide(L)'
;MSYFYSGGGGQRQPKWNYQTNLDPNLLATVRDEMLRKEEEYRKEQQRIEAEQKRLTSFLTQLQAMVRDLPGTYKKKFTYDVLSGIATCLLDGTVFEIVKGLEDIQQLSERNLLNKRMKIVNSQKAQKMQMAKKQKMPCRNVNKDPIICLLWRLQMLRKRRL
;
A
#
# COMPACT_ATOMS: atom_id res chain seq x y z
N MET A 1 90.10 27.62 32.82
CA MET A 1 89.06 28.44 33.46
C MET A 1 87.78 27.61 33.54
N SER A 2 87.57 26.90 34.65
CA SER A 2 86.40 26.04 34.89
C SER A 2 85.39 26.78 35.75
N TYR A 3 84.24 27.14 35.18
CA TYR A 3 83.15 27.73 35.94
C TYR A 3 82.22 26.62 36.44
N PHE A 4 82.39 26.27 37.72
CA PHE A 4 81.39 25.56 38.51
C PHE A 4 80.26 26.54 38.86
N TYR A 5 79.02 26.21 38.51
CA TYR A 5 77.84 26.75 39.17
C TYR A 5 76.99 25.58 39.67
N SER A 6 77.17 25.26 40.94
CA SER A 6 76.15 24.59 41.75
C SER A 6 75.25 25.68 42.36
N GLY A 7 73.93 25.49 42.36
CA GLY A 7 73.07 26.28 43.23
C GLY A 7 71.60 26.42 42.81
N GLY A 8 70.80 25.42 43.22
CA GLY A 8 69.43 25.53 43.72
C GLY A 8 68.52 26.70 43.30
N GLY A 9 67.42 26.36 42.65
CA GLY A 9 66.28 27.27 42.47
C GLY A 9 65.10 26.57 41.80
N GLY A 10 64.49 25.60 42.49
CA GLY A 10 63.23 25.00 42.04
C GLY A 10 62.13 26.06 42.02
N GLN A 11 61.86 26.65 40.86
CA GLN A 11 60.74 27.54 40.61
C GLN A 11 59.44 26.75 40.83
N ARG A 12 58.83 26.89 42.00
CA ARG A 12 57.46 26.42 42.24
C ARG A 12 56.55 27.24 41.33
N GLN A 13 56.11 26.65 40.22
CA GLN A 13 55.08 27.25 39.38
C GLN A 13 53.85 27.51 40.26
N PRO A 14 53.27 28.72 40.25
CA PRO A 14 52.01 28.97 40.94
C PRO A 14 50.95 28.07 40.30
N LYS A 15 50.51 27.05 41.05
CA LYS A 15 49.41 26.20 40.64
C LYS A 15 48.14 27.05 40.77
N TRP A 16 47.73 27.68 39.67
CA TRP A 16 46.42 28.31 39.57
C TRP A 16 45.37 27.23 39.80
N ASN A 17 44.89 27.10 41.04
CA ASN A 17 43.75 26.27 41.37
C ASN A 17 42.50 27.02 40.92
N TYR A 18 42.17 26.90 39.63
CA TYR A 18 40.86 27.29 39.13
C TYR A 18 39.81 26.38 39.75
N GLN A 19 39.21 26.82 40.86
CA GLN A 19 38.00 26.22 41.39
C GLN A 19 36.87 26.69 40.47
N THR A 20 36.40 25.82 39.58
CA THR A 20 35.24 26.11 38.74
C THR A 20 34.01 26.20 39.65
N ASN A 21 33.43 27.40 39.82
CA ASN A 21 32.14 27.60 40.50
C ASN A 21 30.96 27.14 39.61
N LEU A 22 31.11 26.01 38.93
CA LEU A 22 30.03 25.42 38.15
C LEU A 22 29.26 24.46 39.05
N ASP A 23 27.94 24.65 39.12
CA ASP A 23 27.03 23.75 39.79
C ASP A 23 27.14 22.34 39.16
N PRO A 24 27.50 21.29 39.94
CA PRO A 24 27.55 19.93 39.45
C PRO A 24 26.24 19.45 38.81
N ASN A 25 25.09 19.96 39.27
CA ASN A 25 23.80 19.60 38.73
C ASN A 25 23.59 20.20 37.32
N LEU A 26 24.02 21.45 37.10
CA LEU A 26 23.99 22.07 35.78
C LEU A 26 24.92 21.36 34.79
N LEU A 27 26.11 20.96 35.24
CA LEU A 27 27.06 20.18 34.43
C LEU A 27 26.49 18.80 34.05
N ALA A 28 25.76 18.16 34.96
CA ALA A 28 25.07 16.90 34.69
C ALA A 28 23.98 17.09 33.62
N THR A 29 23.15 18.13 33.75
CA THR A 29 22.11 18.46 32.76
C THR A 29 22.69 18.74 31.38
N VAL A 30 23.76 19.55 31.28
CA VAL A 30 24.42 19.83 29.99
C VAL A 30 25.04 18.57 29.38
N ARG A 31 25.64 17.71 30.20
CA ARG A 31 26.16 16.42 29.75
C ARG A 31 25.04 15.53 29.19
N ASP A 32 23.92 15.44 29.89
CA ASP A 32 22.75 14.67 29.45
C ASP A 32 22.14 15.24 28.16
N GLU A 33 22.06 16.57 28.02
CA GLU A 33 21.61 17.24 26.79
C GLU A 33 22.56 16.95 25.61
N MET A 34 23.87 17.00 25.83
CA MET A 34 24.86 16.68 24.79
C MET A 34 24.76 15.22 24.36
N LEU A 35 24.60 14.29 25.30
CA LEU A 35 24.42 12.86 25.00
C LEU A 35 23.15 12.61 24.18
N ARG A 36 22.04 13.23 24.58
CA ARG A 36 20.78 13.16 23.82
C ARG A 36 20.95 13.69 22.40
N LYS A 37 21.57 14.85 22.25
CA LYS A 37 21.81 15.49 20.95
C LYS A 37 22.74 14.64 20.07
N GLU A 38 23.78 14.04 20.65
CA GLU A 38 24.68 13.12 19.95
C GLU A 38 23.93 11.85 19.48
N GLU A 39 23.04 11.30 20.31
CA GLU A 39 22.21 10.17 19.93
C GLU A 39 21.24 10.52 18.79
N GLU A 40 20.63 11.70 18.82
CA GLU A 40 19.79 12.22 17.74
C GLU A 40 20.57 12.38 16.43
N TYR A 41 21.78 12.96 16.47
CA TYR A 41 22.65 13.05 15.29
C TYR A 41 23.02 11.67 14.76
N ARG A 42 23.33 10.70 15.64
CA ARG A 42 23.62 9.33 15.23
C ARG A 42 22.44 8.67 14.55
N LYS A 43 21.22 8.85 15.10
CA LYS A 43 19.99 8.34 14.49
C LYS A 43 19.76 8.97 13.12
N GLU A 44 19.92 10.28 12.98
CA GLU A 44 19.72 10.96 11.71
C GLU A 44 20.75 10.52 10.66
N GLN A 45 22.02 10.41 11.04
CA GLN A 45 23.07 9.86 10.17
C GLN A 45 22.74 8.44 9.72
N GLN A 46 22.26 7.58 10.63
CA GLN A 46 21.82 6.23 10.28
C GLN A 46 20.64 6.23 9.30
N ARG A 47 19.70 7.18 9.41
CA ARG A 47 18.57 7.30 8.49
C ARG A 47 19.04 7.70 7.09
N ILE A 48 19.87 8.72 6.99
CA ILE A 48 20.46 9.18 5.71
C ILE A 48 21.28 8.05 5.07
N GLU A 49 22.11 7.34 5.84
CA GLU A 49 22.91 6.24 5.33
C GLU A 49 22.04 5.07 4.86
N ALA A 50 20.98 4.73 5.59
CA ALA A 50 20.04 3.69 5.19
C ALA A 50 19.30 4.04 3.89
N GLU A 51 18.89 5.30 3.74
CA GLU A 51 18.26 5.82 2.54
C GLU A 51 19.22 5.78 1.35
N GLN A 52 20.45 6.24 1.53
CA GLN A 52 21.48 6.21 0.51
C GLN A 52 21.84 4.78 0.08
N LYS A 53 21.89 3.83 1.02
CA LYS A 53 22.09 2.41 0.73
C LYS A 53 20.96 1.85 -0.14
N ARG A 54 19.71 2.20 0.15
CA ARG A 54 18.55 1.80 -0.66
C ARG A 54 18.59 2.41 -2.05
N LEU A 55 18.86 3.71 -2.15
CA LEU A 55 18.98 4.40 -3.43
C LEU A 55 20.06 3.77 -4.31
N THR A 56 21.22 3.49 -3.72
CA THR A 56 22.33 2.81 -4.41
C THR A 56 21.93 1.41 -4.86
N SER A 57 21.20 0.65 -4.05
CA SER A 57 20.66 -0.66 -4.42
C SER A 57 19.70 -0.60 -5.61
N PHE A 58 18.81 0.40 -5.67
CA PHE A 58 17.94 0.57 -6.83
C PHE A 58 18.73 0.96 -8.08
N LEU A 59 19.69 1.86 -7.95
CA LEU A 59 20.55 2.26 -9.08
C LEU A 59 21.33 1.08 -9.65
N THR A 60 21.91 0.21 -8.84
CA THR A 60 22.66 -0.95 -9.33
C THR A 60 21.74 -1.93 -10.07
N GLN A 61 20.53 -2.18 -9.55
CA GLN A 61 19.53 -3.01 -10.21
C GLN A 61 19.06 -2.41 -11.55
N LEU A 62 18.75 -1.11 -11.55
CA LEU A 62 18.34 -0.38 -12.76
C LEU A 62 19.45 -0.40 -13.83
N GLN A 63 20.69 -0.17 -13.43
CA GLN A 63 21.84 -0.25 -14.32
C GLN A 63 22.04 -1.67 -14.89
N ALA A 64 21.82 -2.71 -14.08
CA ALA A 64 21.88 -4.10 -14.55
C ALA A 64 20.81 -4.36 -15.62
N MET A 65 19.56 -3.96 -15.38
CA MET A 65 18.48 -4.10 -16.36
C MET A 65 18.76 -3.34 -17.66
N VAL A 66 19.35 -2.14 -17.59
CA VAL A 66 19.71 -1.37 -18.80
C VAL A 66 20.84 -2.03 -19.60
N ARG A 67 21.75 -2.78 -18.95
CA ARG A 67 22.82 -3.51 -19.66
C ARG A 67 22.28 -4.58 -20.59
N ASP A 68 21.14 -5.17 -20.26
CA ASP A 68 20.53 -6.25 -21.04
C ASP A 68 19.68 -5.73 -22.22
N LEU A 69 19.44 -4.42 -22.30
CA LEU A 69 18.66 -3.82 -23.38
C LEU A 69 19.44 -3.72 -24.71
N PRO A 70 18.77 -3.67 -25.87
CA PRO A 70 19.40 -3.32 -27.14
C PRO A 70 19.97 -1.89 -27.13
N GLY A 71 21.07 -1.65 -27.83
CA GLY A 71 21.79 -0.37 -27.82
C GLY A 71 20.98 0.85 -28.27
N THR A 72 19.90 0.65 -29.03
CA THR A 72 18.94 1.70 -29.43
C THR A 72 18.18 2.28 -28.23
N TYR A 73 17.87 1.45 -27.23
CA TYR A 73 17.11 1.85 -26.05
C TYR A 73 18.03 2.32 -24.92
N LYS A 74 19.26 1.80 -24.81
CA LYS A 74 20.23 2.22 -23.79
C LYS A 74 20.45 3.73 -23.75
N LYS A 75 20.48 4.38 -24.91
CA LYS A 75 20.69 5.84 -25.03
C LYS A 75 19.61 6.68 -24.36
N LYS A 76 18.41 6.12 -24.14
CA LYS A 76 17.31 6.82 -23.46
C LYS A 76 17.42 6.79 -21.93
N PHE A 77 18.24 5.90 -21.39
CA PHE A 77 18.44 5.69 -19.96
C PHE A 77 19.78 6.29 -19.52
N THR A 78 19.86 7.62 -19.50
CA THR A 78 21.01 8.33 -18.91
C THR A 78 21.03 8.17 -17.39
N TYR A 79 22.18 8.46 -16.78
CA TYR A 79 22.33 8.40 -15.33
C TYR A 79 21.28 9.26 -14.60
N ASP A 80 21.00 10.47 -15.10
CA ASP A 80 20.00 11.37 -14.51
C ASP A 80 18.60 10.76 -14.51
N VAL A 81 18.22 10.08 -15.60
CA VAL A 81 16.93 9.38 -15.70
C VAL A 81 16.88 8.22 -14.72
N LEU A 82 17.94 7.42 -14.61
CA LEU A 82 18.00 6.29 -13.68
C LEU A 82 17.99 6.76 -12.22
N SER A 83 18.68 7.86 -11.92
CA SER A 83 18.67 8.49 -10.60
C SER A 83 17.28 9.03 -10.26
N GLY A 84 16.62 9.71 -11.21
CA GLY A 84 15.25 10.18 -11.03
C GLY A 84 14.28 9.03 -10.74
N ILE A 85 14.38 7.94 -11.51
CA ILE A 85 13.55 6.74 -11.29
C ILE A 85 13.84 6.14 -9.90
N ALA A 86 15.11 5.99 -9.51
CA ALA A 86 15.47 5.43 -8.20
C ALA A 86 14.92 6.26 -7.03
N THR A 87 14.93 7.58 -7.13
CA THR A 87 14.32 8.49 -6.15
C THR A 87 12.80 8.33 -6.11
N CYS A 88 12.12 8.24 -7.26
CA CYS A 88 10.68 7.98 -7.30
C CYS A 88 10.30 6.63 -6.69
N LEU A 89 11.14 5.60 -6.89
CA LEU A 89 10.95 4.27 -6.28
C LEU A 89 11.12 4.30 -4.76
N LEU A 90 12.05 5.13 -4.26
CA LEU A 90 12.30 5.31 -2.84
C LEU A 90 11.16 6.06 -2.15
N ASP A 91 10.64 7.11 -2.78
CA ASP A 91 9.50 7.90 -2.29
C ASP A 91 8.22 7.05 -2.21
N GLY A 92 8.01 6.17 -3.20
CA GLY A 92 6.96 5.15 -3.16
C GLY A 92 5.53 5.67 -3.32
N THR A 93 5.35 6.99 -3.35
CA THR A 93 4.05 7.67 -3.54
C THR A 93 3.32 7.22 -4.80
N VAL A 94 4.04 6.96 -5.88
CA VAL A 94 3.47 6.42 -7.13
C VAL A 94 2.77 5.08 -6.88
N PHE A 95 3.37 4.19 -6.08
CA PHE A 95 2.76 2.90 -5.76
C PHE A 95 1.53 3.05 -4.86
N GLU A 96 1.54 4.00 -3.94
CA GLU A 96 0.37 4.30 -3.11
C GLU A 96 -0.81 4.82 -3.94
N ILE A 97 -0.54 5.72 -4.89
CA ILE A 97 -1.56 6.23 -5.82
C ILE A 97 -2.13 5.08 -6.65
N VAL A 98 -1.27 4.24 -7.24
CA VAL A 98 -1.70 3.09 -8.05
C VAL A 98 -2.56 2.13 -7.22
N LYS A 99 -2.18 1.84 -5.98
CA LYS A 99 -2.96 1.00 -5.07
C LYS A 99 -4.32 1.61 -4.76
N GLY A 100 -4.38 2.92 -4.48
CA GLY A 100 -5.63 3.62 -4.25
C GLY A 100 -6.57 3.57 -5.46
N LEU A 101 -6.03 3.73 -6.68
CA LEU A 101 -6.81 3.59 -7.91
C LEU A 101 -7.31 2.17 -8.13
N GLU A 102 -6.49 1.15 -7.83
CA GLU A 102 -6.88 -0.25 -7.91
C GLU A 102 -8.02 -0.56 -6.93
N ASP A 103 -7.95 -0.07 -5.69
CA ASP A 103 -9.01 -0.25 -4.71
C ASP A 103 -10.35 0.37 -5.18
N ILE A 104 -10.29 1.58 -5.76
CA ILE A 104 -11.46 2.26 -6.34
C ILE A 104 -12.05 1.44 -7.50
N GLN A 105 -11.19 0.91 -8.37
CA GLN A 105 -11.61 0.07 -9.49
C GLN A 105 -12.31 -1.19 -8.97
N GLN A 106 -11.70 -1.92 -8.04
CA GLN A 106 -12.27 -3.16 -7.51
C GLN A 106 -13.62 -2.92 -6.81
N LEU A 107 -13.75 -1.82 -6.05
CA LEU A 107 -15.02 -1.43 -5.44
C LEU A 107 -16.10 -1.15 -6.50
N SER A 108 -15.74 -0.46 -7.58
CA SER A 108 -16.64 -0.17 -8.69
C SER A 108 -17.08 -1.44 -9.41
N GLU A 109 -16.16 -2.36 -9.67
CA GLU A 109 -16.45 -3.66 -10.27
C GLU A 109 -17.41 -4.49 -9.40
N ARG A 110 -17.13 -4.61 -8.10
CA ARG A 110 -18.02 -5.30 -7.14
C ARG A 110 -19.42 -4.68 -7.13
N ASN A 111 -19.52 -3.35 -7.16
CA ASN A 111 -20.79 -2.63 -7.19
C ASN A 111 -21.59 -2.92 -8.47
N LEU A 112 -20.94 -2.94 -9.63
CA LEU A 112 -21.58 -3.27 -10.91
C LEU A 112 -22.04 -4.73 -10.96
N LEU A 113 -21.20 -5.65 -10.48
CA LEU A 113 -21.56 -7.07 -10.36
C LEU A 113 -22.78 -7.25 -9.46
N ASN A 114 -22.82 -6.60 -8.30
CA ASN A 114 -23.95 -6.63 -7.38
C ASN A 114 -25.23 -6.05 -8.01
N LYS A 115 -25.12 -4.95 -8.75
CA LYS A 115 -26.26 -4.37 -9.51
C LYS A 115 -26.80 -5.36 -10.54
N ARG A 116 -25.91 -5.99 -11.31
CA ARG A 116 -26.29 -7.01 -12.30
C ARG A 116 -26.99 -8.20 -11.64
N MET A 117 -26.46 -8.70 -10.53
CA MET A 117 -27.06 -9.83 -9.79
C MET A 117 -28.45 -9.52 -9.27
N LYS A 118 -28.68 -8.31 -8.74
CA LYS A 118 -30.02 -7.86 -8.30
C LYS A 118 -31.05 -7.91 -9.43
N ILE A 119 -30.67 -7.43 -10.62
CA ILE A 119 -31.54 -7.42 -11.82
C ILE A 119 -31.83 -8.86 -12.30
N VAL A 120 -30.80 -9.70 -12.39
CA VAL A 120 -30.97 -11.11 -12.81
C VAL A 120 -31.89 -11.86 -11.85
N ASN A 121 -31.69 -11.67 -10.54
CA ASN A 121 -32.51 -12.32 -9.52
C ASN A 121 -33.95 -11.82 -9.52
N SER A 122 -34.18 -10.52 -9.71
CA SER A 122 -35.54 -9.97 -9.80
C SER A 122 -36.29 -10.51 -11.03
N GLN A 123 -35.62 -10.57 -12.19
CA GLN A 123 -36.18 -11.17 -13.40
C GLN A 123 -36.49 -12.66 -13.21
N LYS A 124 -35.60 -13.42 -12.58
CA LYS A 124 -35.83 -14.85 -12.27
C LYS A 124 -37.03 -15.03 -11.35
N ALA A 125 -37.16 -14.20 -10.31
CA ALA A 125 -38.30 -14.22 -9.40
C ALA A 125 -39.61 -13.87 -10.13
N GLN A 126 -39.62 -12.85 -10.98
CA GLN A 126 -40.79 -12.48 -11.79
C GLN A 126 -41.21 -13.60 -12.74
N LYS A 127 -40.26 -14.22 -13.47
CA LYS A 127 -40.54 -15.38 -14.32
C LYS A 127 -41.16 -16.54 -13.54
N MET A 128 -40.64 -16.82 -12.34
CA MET A 128 -41.20 -17.86 -11.47
C MET A 128 -42.62 -17.51 -10.99
N GLN A 129 -42.88 -16.25 -10.63
CA GLN A 129 -44.23 -15.80 -10.24
C GLN A 129 -45.22 -15.90 -11.42
N MET A 130 -44.81 -15.48 -12.62
CA MET A 130 -45.59 -15.60 -13.84
C MET A 130 -45.92 -17.06 -14.16
N ALA A 131 -44.93 -17.97 -14.08
CA ALA A 131 -45.13 -19.40 -14.29
C ALA A 131 -46.07 -20.02 -13.23
N LYS A 132 -45.98 -19.60 -11.96
CA LYS A 132 -46.92 -20.00 -10.91
C LYS A 132 -48.34 -19.51 -11.21
N LYS A 133 -48.49 -18.22 -11.58
CA LYS A 133 -49.77 -17.62 -11.96
C LYS A 133 -50.39 -18.30 -13.18
N GLN A 134 -49.61 -18.72 -14.17
CA GLN A 134 -50.11 -19.46 -15.34
C GLN A 134 -50.55 -20.90 -15.02
N LYS A 135 -49.94 -21.55 -14.03
CA LYS A 135 -50.36 -22.90 -13.57
C LYS A 135 -51.65 -22.89 -12.73
N MET A 136 -51.99 -21.78 -12.09
CA MET A 136 -53.20 -21.63 -11.27
C MET A 136 -54.53 -21.64 -12.06
N PRO A 137 -54.70 -20.94 -13.20
CA PRO A 137 -55.94 -21.00 -13.97
C PRO A 137 -56.14 -22.40 -14.56
N CYS A 138 -55.11 -23.04 -15.10
CA CYS A 138 -55.23 -24.39 -15.68
C CYS A 138 -55.56 -25.51 -14.67
N ARG A 139 -55.41 -25.28 -13.36
CA ARG A 139 -55.77 -26.26 -12.32
C ARG A 139 -57.21 -26.10 -11.81
N ASN A 140 -57.89 -24.99 -12.15
CA ASN A 140 -59.26 -24.72 -11.74
C ASN A 140 -60.29 -24.77 -12.88
N VAL A 141 -59.88 -24.86 -14.17
CA VAL A 141 -60.85 -25.02 -15.29
C VAL A 141 -61.37 -26.46 -15.47
N ASN A 142 -60.85 -27.44 -14.74
CA ASN A 142 -61.23 -28.86 -14.90
C ASN A 142 -61.59 -29.51 -13.57
N LYS A 143 -62.53 -28.94 -12.83
CA LYS A 143 -63.11 -29.60 -11.65
C LYS A 143 -64.59 -29.91 -11.74
N ASP A 144 -65.26 -29.49 -12.81
CA ASP A 144 -66.65 -29.88 -13.06
C ASP A 144 -66.67 -31.13 -13.95
N PRO A 145 -66.84 -32.35 -13.37
CA PRO A 145 -66.88 -33.58 -14.15
C PRO A 145 -67.98 -33.55 -15.21
N ILE A 146 -69.04 -32.77 -14.99
CA ILE A 146 -70.18 -32.59 -15.90
C ILE A 146 -69.74 -31.87 -17.20
N ILE A 147 -68.95 -30.80 -17.09
CA ILE A 147 -68.48 -30.03 -18.26
C ILE A 147 -67.51 -30.87 -19.11
N CYS A 148 -66.66 -31.65 -18.44
CA CYS A 148 -65.69 -32.54 -19.10
C CYS A 148 -66.37 -33.70 -19.85
N LEU A 149 -67.42 -34.29 -19.27
CA LEU A 149 -68.23 -35.33 -19.91
C LEU A 149 -69.06 -34.78 -21.09
N LEU A 150 -69.62 -33.58 -20.97
CA LEU A 150 -70.34 -32.89 -22.05
C LEU A 150 -69.43 -32.63 -23.26
N TRP A 151 -68.22 -32.12 -23.05
CA TRP A 151 -67.24 -31.93 -24.12
C TRP A 151 -66.83 -33.25 -24.79
N ARG A 152 -66.68 -34.33 -24.00
CA ARG A 152 -66.34 -35.65 -24.52
C ARG A 152 -67.46 -36.25 -25.37
N LEU A 153 -68.71 -36.08 -24.96
CA LEU A 153 -69.90 -36.50 -25.71
C LEU A 153 -70.09 -35.68 -27.00
N GLN A 154 -69.84 -34.36 -26.95
CA GLN A 154 -69.93 -33.49 -28.13
C GLN A 154 -68.86 -33.85 -29.17
N MET A 155 -67.63 -34.14 -28.74
CA MET A 155 -66.56 -34.63 -29.61
C MET A 155 -66.88 -36.00 -30.24
N LEU A 156 -67.44 -36.93 -29.47
CA LEU A 156 -67.84 -38.25 -29.97
C LEU A 156 -69.00 -38.17 -30.97
N ARG A 157 -69.92 -37.22 -30.80
CA ARG A 157 -71.03 -36.97 -31.73
C ARG A 157 -70.56 -36.34 -33.05
N LYS A 158 -69.52 -35.49 -33.02
CA LYS A 158 -68.94 -34.86 -34.22
C LYS A 158 -68.04 -35.77 -35.05
N ARG A 159 -67.60 -36.92 -34.51
CA ARG A 159 -66.82 -37.95 -35.22
C ARG A 159 -67.67 -39.06 -35.83
N ARG A 160 -68.99 -39.05 -35.61
CA ARG A 160 -69.92 -40.10 -36.08
C ARG A 160 -70.89 -39.61 -37.17
N LEU A 161 -70.66 -38.40 -37.70
CA LEU A 161 -71.22 -37.82 -38.92
C LEU A 161 -70.04 -37.52 -39.84
#